data_AF-A0A151EEU6-F1
#
_entry.id   AF-A0A151EEU6-F1
#
_cell.length_a   1.000
_cell.length_b   1.000
_cell.length_c   1.000
_cell.angle_alpha   90.00
_cell.angle_beta   90.00
_cell.angle_gamma   90.00
#
_symmetry.space_group_name_H-M   'P 1'
#
loop_
_entity.id
_entity.type
_entity.pdbx_description
1 polymer ?
#
loop_
_entity_poly.entity_id
_entity_poly.type
_entity_poly.pdbx_seq_one_letter_code
_entity_poly.pdbx_strand_id
1 'polypeptide(L)' 'MEEKEIGRFKKTESTSVVVRINEFQGEKGVDIREFVETNKYTGLTKKGTRIPASKWKDFKALIDKVEL' A
#
# COMPACT_ATOMS: atom_id res chain seq x y z
N MET A 1 -11.28 5.28 -12.61
CA MET A 1 -11.79 5.79 -11.31
C MET A 1 -10.65 5.74 -10.31
N GLU A 2 -10.52 6.81 -9.52
CA GLU A 2 -9.27 7.33 -8.99
C GLU A 2 -8.52 6.40 -8.04
N GLU A 3 -7.21 6.30 -8.26
CA GLU A 3 -6.30 5.77 -7.27
C GLU A 3 -6.13 6.82 -6.15
N LYS A 4 -6.49 6.45 -4.93
CA LYS A 4 -6.43 7.36 -3.77
C LYS A 4 -5.36 6.90 -2.80
N GLU A 5 -4.32 7.71 -2.63
CA GLU A 5 -3.39 7.51 -1.52
C GLU A 5 -4.08 7.84 -0.19
N ILE A 6 -3.92 6.94 0.78
CA ILE A 6 -4.44 7.12 2.14
C ILE A 6 -3.36 7.72 3.04
N GLY A 7 -2.12 7.29 2.83
CA GLY A 7 -0.95 7.84 3.51
C GLY A 7 0.29 7.01 3.23
N ARG A 8 1.41 7.47 3.78
CA ARG A 8 2.71 6.80 3.66
C ARG A 8 3.58 7.10 4.87
N PHE A 9 4.57 6.26 5.11
CA PHE A 9 5.65 6.53 6.07
C PHE A 9 7.01 6.22 5.44
N LYS A 10 8.05 6.94 5.88
CA LYS A 10 9.43 6.70 5.45
C LYS A 10 9.95 5.42 6.11
N LYS A 11 10.41 4.48 5.28
CA LYS A 11 11.11 3.26 5.72
C LYS A 11 12.62 3.45 5.73
N THR A 12 13.12 4.21 4.74
CA THR A 12 14.52 4.66 4.62
C THR A 12 14.53 6.08 4.03
N GLU A 13 15.70 6.67 3.83
CA GLU A 13 15.84 8.00 3.19
C GLU A 13 15.18 8.05 1.80
N SER A 14 15.34 7.00 0.99
CA SER A 14 14.87 6.93 -0.40
C SER A 14 13.60 6.10 -0.59
N THR A 15 13.12 5.37 0.42
CA THR A 15 11.98 4.45 0.29
C THR A 15 10.90 4.77 1.32
N SER A 16 9.66 4.88 0.86
CA SER A 16 8.47 4.98 1.70
C SER A 16 7.58 3.76 1.51
N VAL A 17 6.87 3.35 2.55
CA VAL A 17 5.73 2.43 2.40
C VAL A 17 4.48 3.27 2.21
N VAL A 18 3.75 3.03 1.13
CA VAL A 18 2.53 3.76 0.75
C VAL A 18 1.33 2.83 0.87
N VAL A 19 0.25 3.35 1.44
CA VAL A 19 -1.06 2.70 1.49
C VAL A 19 -2.02 3.46 0.58
N ARG A 20 -2.61 2.76 -0.39
CA ARG A 20 -3.53 3.36 -1.38
C ARG A 20 -4.72 2.46 -1.67
N ILE A 21 -5.84 3.07 -2.06
CA ILE A 21 -7.02 2.37 -2.60
C ILE A 21 -6.98 2.50 -4.12
N ASN A 22 -7.18 1.39 -4.82
CA ASN A 22 -7.28 1.34 -6.26
C ASN A 22 -8.23 0.22 -6.73
N GLU A 23 -8.68 0.35 -7.97
CA GLU A 23 -9.54 -0.62 -8.63
C GLU A 23 -8.72 -1.39 -9.68
N PHE A 24 -8.74 -2.72 -9.58
CA PHE A 24 -8.06 -3.60 -10.52
C PHE A 24 -9.04 -4.66 -11.00
N GLN A 25 -9.23 -4.75 -12.33
CA GLN A 25 -10.20 -5.66 -12.97
C GLN A 25 -11.64 -5.53 -12.41
N GLY A 26 -12.07 -4.32 -12.08
CA GLY A 26 -13.40 -4.04 -11.53
C GLY A 26 -13.53 -4.31 -10.02
N GLU A 27 -12.46 -4.75 -9.36
CA GLU A 27 -12.44 -5.00 -7.92
C GLU A 27 -11.62 -3.94 -7.19
N LYS A 28 -12.24 -3.30 -6.18
CA LYS A 28 -11.54 -2.43 -5.24
C LYS A 28 -10.62 -3.23 -4.32
N GLY A 29 -9.50 -2.63 -3.96
CA GLY A 29 -8.55 -3.21 -3.02
C GLY A 29 -7.63 -2.15 -2.43
N VAL A 30 -6.89 -2.55 -1.41
CA VAL A 30 -5.88 -1.72 -0.76
C VAL A 30 -4.51 -2.26 -1.12
N ASP A 31 -3.68 -1.43 -1.75
CA ASP A 31 -2.30 -1.74 -2.03
C ASP A 31 -1.41 -1.15 -0.94
N ILE A 32 -0.56 -2.00 -0.34
CA ILE A 32 0.49 -1.62 0.61
C ILE A 32 1.82 -1.95 -0.07
N ARG A 33 2.57 -0.93 -0.50
CA ARG A 33 3.69 -1.11 -1.45
C ARG A 33 4.81 -0.10 -1.21
N GLU A 34 6.04 -0.49 -1.53
CA GLU A 34 7.19 0.42 -1.49
C GLU A 34 7.14 1.41 -2.66
N PHE A 35 7.32 2.68 -2.33
CA PHE A 35 7.56 3.78 -3.25
C PHE A 35 8.99 4.25 -3.08
N VAL A 36 9.76 4.22 -4.16
CA VAL A 36 11.15 4.66 -4.18
C VAL A 36 11.20 6.05 -4.79
N GLU A 37 12.01 6.91 -4.20
CA GLU A 37 12.27 8.27 -4.68
C GLU A 37 13.78 8.52 -4.63
N THR A 38 14.38 8.52 -5.82
CA THR A 38 15.82 8.72 -6.05
C THR A 38 16.03 9.56 -7.30
N ASN A 39 17.24 10.06 -7.50
CA ASN A 39 17.59 10.81 -8.72
C ASN A 39 17.41 10.01 -10.02
N LYS A 40 17.41 8.66 -9.96
CA LYS A 40 17.31 7.78 -11.14
C LYS A 40 15.91 7.23 -11.36
N TYR A 41 15.12 7.10 -10.30
CA TYR A 41 13.80 6.48 -10.33
C TYR A 41 12.91 7.00 -9.21
N THR A 42 11.70 7.39 -9.58
CA THR A 42 10.63 7.78 -8.67
C THR A 42 9.36 7.02 -9.02
N GLY A 43 8.88 6.16 -8.14
CA GLY A 43 7.67 5.38 -8.40
C GLY A 43 7.43 4.19 -7.48
N LEU A 44 6.27 3.55 -7.69
CA LEU A 44 5.87 2.32 -7.02
C LEU A 44 6.69 1.12 -7.53
N THR A 45 7.27 0.38 -6.60
CA THR A 45 8.01 -0.84 -6.94
C THR A 45 7.11 -2.06 -7.00
N LYS A 46 7.62 -3.19 -7.49
CA LYS A 46 6.90 -4.48 -7.42
C LYS A 46 6.81 -5.06 -5.99
N LYS A 47 7.50 -4.48 -5.00
CA LYS A 47 7.51 -4.93 -3.60
C LYS A 47 6.31 -4.39 -2.84
N GLY A 48 5.34 -5.24 -2.56
CA GLY A 48 4.13 -4.90 -1.83
C GLY A 48 3.08 -5.99 -1.98
N THR A 49 1.96 -5.79 -1.32
CA THR A 49 0.82 -6.69 -1.41
C THR A 49 -0.46 -5.91 -1.69
N ARG A 50 -1.40 -6.58 -2.36
CA ARG A 50 -2.77 -6.11 -2.54
C ARG A 50 -3.66 -6.90 -1.58
N ILE A 51 -4.47 -6.18 -0.82
CA ILE A 51 -5.54 -6.75 0.00
C ILE A 51 -6.87 -6.50 -0.73
N PRO A 52 -7.52 -7.52 -1.30
CA PRO A 52 -8.83 -7.37 -1.91
C PRO A 52 -9.85 -6.84 -0.90
N ALA A 53 -10.82 -6.04 -1.36
CA ALA A 53 -11.85 -5.48 -0.47
C ALA A 53 -12.60 -6.57 0.33
N SER A 54 -12.80 -7.75 -0.26
CA SER A 54 -13.43 -8.90 0.39
C SER A 54 -12.66 -9.44 1.60
N LYS A 55 -11.34 -9.21 1.69
CA LYS A 55 -10.46 -9.64 2.78
C LYS A 55 -10.01 -8.51 3.70
N TRP A 56 -10.49 -7.29 3.46
CA TRP A 56 -10.04 -6.12 4.20
C TRP A 56 -10.33 -6.18 5.69
N LYS A 57 -11.53 -6.65 6.07
CA LYS A 57 -11.91 -6.79 7.49
C LYS A 57 -11.02 -7.79 8.23
N ASP A 58 -10.73 -8.92 7.61
CA ASP A 58 -9.85 -9.97 8.17
C ASP A 58 -8.43 -9.43 8.36
N PHE A 59 -7.88 -8.78 7.34
CA PHE A 59 -6.56 -8.15 7.40
C PHE A 59 -6.48 -7.13 8.55
N LYS A 60 -7.45 -6.22 8.65
CA LYS A 60 -7.48 -5.21 9.71
C LYS A 60 -7.53 -5.86 11.09
N ALA A 61 -8.36 -6.88 11.29
CA ALA A 61 -8.47 -7.59 12.56
C ALA A 61 -7.16 -8.31 12.98
N LEU A 62 -6.30 -8.68 12.04
CA LEU A 62 -4.96 -9.22 12.34
C LEU A 62 -4.00 -8.10 12.73
N ILE A 63 -4.00 -6.97 12.00
CA ILE A 63 -3.14 -5.82 12.30
C ILE A 63 -3.49 -5.20 13.66
N ASP A 64 -4.78 -5.08 13.99
CA ASP A 64 -5.24 -4.53 15.26
C ASP A 64 -4.79 -5.37 16.49
N LYS A 65 -4.31 -6.61 16.29
CA LYS A 65 -3.77 -7.49 17.35
C LYS A 65 -2.25 -7.42 17.49
N VAL A 66 -1.57 -6.67 16.62
CA VAL A 66 -0.11 -6.53 16.67
C VAL A 66 0.23 -5.57 17.81
N GLU A 67 0.90 -6.08 18.84
CA GLU A 67 1.49 -5.31 19.94
C GLU A 67 3.01 -5.29 19.75
N LEU A 68 3.60 -4.08 19.67
CA LEU A 68 5.03 -3.84 19.47
C LEU A 68 5.55 -2.85 20.51
#